data_AF-A0A842YB71-F1
#
_entry.id   AF-A0A842YB71-F1
#
_cell.length_a   1.000
_cell.length_b   1.000
_cell.length_c   1.000
_cell.angle_alpha   90.00
_cell.angle_beta   90.00
_cell.angle_gamma   90.00
#
_symmetry.space_group_name_H-M   'P 1'
#
loop_
_entity.id
_entity.type
_entity.pdbx_description
1 polymer ?
#
loop_
_entity_poly.entity_id
_entity_poly.type
_entity_poly.pdbx_seq_one_letter_code
_entity_poly.pdbx_strand_id
1 'polypeptide(L)'
;YNGAPKKLPHCSEVGCLRDELGVKPGERHELCRGLHAEQNAIIQAAYHGTSVRSAKIYCTTRPCSICTKMIINAGIEEVIYIEEYADDLAAQLVKESNLLFRKIEIPREYGRNSGK
;
A
#
# COMPACT_ATOMS: atom_id res chain seq x y z
N TYR A 1 1.65 0.65 -7.87
CA TYR A 1 0.79 -0.48 -8.29
C TYR A 1 1.13 -1.69 -7.45
N ASN A 2 0.17 -2.57 -7.16
CA ASN A 2 0.43 -3.87 -6.57
C ASN A 2 0.83 -4.88 -7.66
N GLY A 3 1.80 -5.76 -7.38
CA GLY A 3 2.30 -6.69 -8.39
C GLY A 3 3.42 -7.59 -7.88
N ALA A 4 3.66 -8.70 -8.59
CA ALA A 4 4.76 -9.62 -8.29
C ALA A 4 6.12 -8.94 -8.46
N PRO A 5 7.19 -9.45 -7.81
CA PRO A 5 8.55 -8.98 -8.03
C PRO A 5 8.94 -9.01 -9.51
N LYS A 6 9.88 -8.15 -9.88
CA LYS A 6 10.36 -8.01 -11.26
C LYS A 6 10.77 -9.37 -11.84
N LYS A 7 10.24 -9.69 -13.04
CA LYS A 7 10.48 -10.94 -13.80
C LYS A 7 9.92 -12.21 -13.15
N LEU A 8 9.03 -12.11 -12.17
CA LEU A 8 8.30 -13.27 -11.64
C LEU A 8 6.85 -13.29 -12.14
N PRO A 9 6.24 -14.47 -12.31
CA PRO A 9 4.83 -14.59 -12.70
C PRO A 9 3.89 -13.96 -11.68
N HIS A 10 2.81 -13.36 -12.18
CA HIS A 10 1.75 -12.80 -11.36
C HIS A 10 0.83 -13.88 -10.79
N CYS A 11 0.10 -13.57 -9.70
CA CYS A 11 -0.90 -14.48 -9.13
C CYS A 11 -1.98 -14.88 -10.15
N SER A 12 -2.26 -14.03 -11.15
CA SER A 12 -3.17 -14.34 -12.25
C SER A 12 -2.67 -15.45 -13.18
N GLU A 13 -1.37 -15.74 -13.19
CA GLU A 13 -0.75 -16.74 -14.06
C GLU A 13 -0.54 -18.06 -13.32
N VAL A 14 -0.19 -18.01 -12.03
CA VAL A 14 0.24 -19.19 -11.25
C VAL A 14 -0.69 -19.54 -10.08
N GLY A 15 -1.80 -18.82 -9.93
CA GLY A 15 -2.69 -18.96 -8.78
C GLY A 15 -2.23 -18.13 -7.58
N CYS A 16 -3.09 -18.12 -6.55
CA CYS A 16 -2.92 -17.32 -5.36
C CYS A 16 -3.04 -18.20 -4.12
N LEU A 17 -1.92 -18.40 -3.41
CA LEU A 17 -1.88 -19.22 -2.19
C LEU A 17 -2.82 -18.68 -1.09
N ARG A 18 -3.06 -17.35 -1.07
CA ARG A 18 -4.03 -16.74 -0.15
C ARG A 18 -5.45 -17.20 -0.44
N ASP A 19 -5.82 -17.32 -1.72
CA ASP A 19 -7.16 -17.74 -2.12
C ASP A 19 -7.34 -19.23 -1.84
N GLU A 20 -6.33 -20.05 -2.14
CA GLU A 20 -6.30 -21.49 -1.84
C GLU A 20 -6.47 -21.77 -0.34
N LEU A 21 -5.88 -20.94 0.52
CA LEU A 21 -5.95 -21.07 1.97
C LEU A 21 -7.10 -20.27 2.61
N GLY A 22 -7.96 -19.61 1.82
CA GLY A 22 -9.08 -18.82 2.32
C GLY A 22 -8.68 -17.64 3.22
N VAL A 23 -7.50 -17.06 2.98
CA VAL A 23 -6.94 -15.97 3.79
C VAL A 23 -7.70 -14.68 3.53
N LYS A 24 -8.21 -14.06 4.59
CA LYS A 24 -8.96 -12.80 4.49
C LYS A 24 -8.08 -11.63 4.02
N PRO A 25 -8.67 -10.59 3.39
CA PRO A 25 -7.96 -9.35 3.12
C PRO A 25 -7.38 -8.75 4.39
N GLY A 26 -6.11 -8.34 4.36
CA GLY A 26 -5.42 -7.73 5.52
C GLY A 26 -4.71 -8.71 6.43
N GLU A 27 -4.86 -10.01 6.19
CA GLU A 27 -4.17 -11.05 6.94
C GLU A 27 -3.05 -11.68 6.10
N ARG A 28 -2.05 -12.25 6.79
CA ARG A 28 -0.99 -13.11 6.24
C ARG A 28 -0.39 -12.57 4.93
N HIS A 29 0.10 -11.33 4.98
CA HIS A 29 0.65 -10.62 3.82
C HIS A 29 1.84 -11.36 3.19
N GLU A 30 2.61 -12.10 3.99
CA GLU A 30 3.74 -12.94 3.57
C GLU A 30 3.35 -14.06 2.60
N LEU A 31 2.08 -14.45 2.56
CA LEU A 31 1.56 -15.45 1.61
C LEU A 31 1.24 -14.86 0.23
N CYS A 32 1.22 -13.53 0.10
CA CYS A 32 1.03 -12.89 -1.19
C CYS A 32 2.34 -12.90 -1.98
N ARG A 33 2.30 -13.31 -3.26
CA ARG A 33 3.45 -13.09 -4.16
C ARG A 33 3.63 -11.61 -4.50
N GLY A 34 2.54 -10.84 -4.47
CA GLY A 34 2.54 -9.44 -4.84
C GLY A 34 2.99 -8.52 -3.71
N LEU A 35 3.79 -7.52 -4.06
CA LEU A 35 4.02 -6.36 -3.22
C LEU A 35 2.90 -5.34 -3.39
N HIS A 36 2.69 -4.55 -2.35
CA HIS A 36 1.76 -3.41 -2.39
C HIS A 36 2.35 -2.24 -3.19
N ALA A 37 1.48 -1.30 -3.56
CA ALA A 37 1.87 -0.15 -4.39
C ALA A 37 2.90 0.76 -3.72
N GLU A 38 2.77 0.95 -2.42
CA GLU A 38 3.59 1.78 -1.55
C GLU A 38 4.98 1.17 -1.40
N GLN A 39 5.03 -0.16 -1.21
CA GLN A 39 6.29 -0.91 -1.15
C GLN A 39 7.05 -0.76 -2.45
N ASN A 40 6.38 -0.97 -3.59
CA ASN A 40 6.98 -0.80 -4.90
C ASN A 40 7.49 0.63 -5.13
N ALA A 41 6.74 1.66 -4.72
CA ALA A 41 7.18 3.05 -4.85
C ALA A 41 8.46 3.33 -4.04
N ILE A 42 8.52 2.89 -2.78
CA ILE A 42 9.69 3.06 -1.92
C ILE A 42 10.90 2.28 -2.47
N ILE A 43 10.70 1.03 -2.90
CA ILE A 43 11.75 0.19 -3.49
C ILE A 43 12.31 0.83 -4.77
N GLN A 44 11.44 1.35 -5.64
CA GLN A 44 11.89 2.02 -6.87
C GLN A 44 12.70 3.27 -6.57
N ALA A 45 12.28 4.10 -5.61
CA ALA A 45 13.04 5.26 -5.19
C ALA A 45 14.43 4.86 -4.66
N ALA A 46 14.50 3.84 -3.79
CA ALA A 46 15.76 3.33 -3.27
C ALA A 46 16.66 2.76 -4.39
N TYR A 47 16.10 1.96 -5.30
CA TYR A 47 16.82 1.36 -6.43
C TYR A 47 17.46 2.42 -7.34
N HIS A 48 16.79 3.55 -7.52
CA HIS A 48 17.28 4.67 -8.34
C HIS A 48 18.09 5.71 -7.54
N GLY A 49 18.30 5.52 -6.24
CA GLY A 49 19.02 6.48 -5.40
C GLY A 49 18.26 7.79 -5.16
N THR A 50 16.94 7.79 -5.34
CA THR A 50 16.09 8.97 -5.11
C THR A 50 15.64 9.01 -3.66
N SER A 51 16.01 10.08 -2.95
CA SER A 51 15.51 10.31 -1.59
C SER A 51 14.01 10.59 -1.58
N VAL A 52 13.30 9.97 -0.64
CA VAL A 52 11.87 10.20 -0.36
C VAL A 52 11.64 10.87 1.00
N ARG A 53 12.71 11.35 1.63
CA ARG A 53 12.61 12.07 2.90
C ARG A 53 11.81 13.36 2.72
N SER A 54 10.89 13.62 3.65
CA SER A 54 9.94 14.74 3.63
C SER A 54 9.03 14.77 2.40
N ALA A 55 8.91 13.65 1.68
CA ALA A 55 8.02 13.55 0.54
C ALA A 55 6.57 13.32 0.98
N LYS A 56 5.68 13.34 -0.01
CA LYS A 56 4.27 12.96 0.09
C LYS A 56 4.02 11.78 -0.82
N ILE A 57 3.20 10.82 -0.38
CA ILE A 57 2.82 9.66 -1.18
C ILE A 57 1.32 9.68 -1.47
N TYR A 58 0.96 9.42 -2.73
CA TYR A 58 -0.41 9.36 -3.19
C TYR A 58 -0.78 7.90 -3.47
N CYS A 59 -1.82 7.43 -2.80
CA CYS A 59 -2.29 6.06 -2.88
C CYS A 59 -3.75 6.02 -3.34
N THR A 60 -4.15 4.96 -4.04
CA THR A 60 -5.57 4.76 -4.34
C THR A 60 -6.35 4.34 -3.10
N THR A 61 -5.73 3.55 -2.25
CA THR A 61 -6.32 2.95 -1.06
C THR A 61 -5.44 3.25 0.13
N ARG A 62 -6.03 3.45 1.30
CA ARG A 62 -5.31 3.68 2.56
C ARG A 62 -4.27 2.56 2.81
N PRO A 63 -3.01 2.90 3.12
CA PRO A 63 -1.96 1.90 3.35
C PRO A 63 -2.24 0.98 4.54
N CYS A 64 -1.90 -0.32 4.39
CA CYS A 64 -1.91 -1.28 5.50
C CYS A 64 -0.75 -1.01 6.48
N SER A 65 -0.81 -1.64 7.65
CA SER A 65 0.17 -1.46 8.73
C SER A 65 1.62 -1.74 8.32
N ILE A 66 1.85 -2.70 7.40
CA ILE A 66 3.20 -2.97 6.86
C ILE A 66 3.69 -1.78 6.04
N CYS A 67 2.85 -1.26 5.13
CA CYS A 67 3.20 -0.12 4.30
C CYS A 67 3.39 1.15 5.14
N THR A 68 2.51 1.38 6.14
CA THR A 68 2.62 2.51 7.06
C THR A 68 3.95 2.51 7.81
N LYS A 69 4.40 1.37 8.34
CA LYS A 69 5.73 1.26 8.99
C LYS A 69 6.86 1.66 8.04
N MET A 70 6.79 1.22 6.79
CA MET A 70 7.79 1.56 5.77
C MET A 70 7.76 3.06 5.43
N ILE A 71 6.58 3.65 5.28
CA ILE A 71 6.39 5.07 4.99
C ILE A 71 7.00 5.94 6.11
N ILE A 72 6.71 5.60 7.38
CA ILE A 72 7.27 6.27 8.56
C ILE A 72 8.81 6.19 8.53
N ASN A 73 9.37 4.98 8.37
CA ASN A 73 10.82 4.79 8.37
C ASN A 73 11.53 5.41 7.16
N ALA A 74 10.85 5.53 6.02
CA ALA A 74 11.36 6.21 4.84
C ALA A 74 11.41 7.74 5.01
N GLY A 75 10.79 8.28 6.07
CA GLY A 75 10.73 9.71 6.35
C GLY A 75 9.72 10.45 5.47
N ILE A 76 8.72 9.77 4.92
CA ILE A 76 7.60 10.41 4.21
C ILE A 76 6.68 11.05 5.26
N GLU A 77 6.16 12.25 4.97
CA GLU A 77 5.43 13.06 5.97
C GLU A 77 3.91 13.09 5.74
N GLU A 78 3.44 12.80 4.53
CA GLU A 78 2.00 12.81 4.22
C GLU A 78 1.61 11.65 3.29
N VAL A 79 0.55 10.94 3.65
CA VAL A 79 -0.17 9.98 2.81
C VAL A 79 -1.49 10.60 2.37
N ILE A 80 -1.67 10.71 1.07
CA ILE A 80 -2.91 11.16 0.45
C ILE A 80 -3.58 9.94 -0.20
N TYR A 81 -4.84 9.67 0.14
CA TYR A 81 -5.53 8.49 -0.37
C TYR A 81 -7.02 8.74 -0.67
N ILE A 82 -7.66 7.82 -1.37
CA ILE A 82 -9.05 7.98 -1.84
C ILE A 82 -9.98 6.97 -1.17
N GLU A 83 -9.61 5.69 -1.21
CA GLU A 83 -10.41 4.61 -0.62
C GLU A 83 -9.95 4.29 0.81
N GLU A 84 -10.92 4.12 1.72
CA GLU A 84 -10.63 3.62 3.06
C GLU A 84 -10.27 2.13 3.06
N TYR A 85 -9.46 1.75 4.03
CA TYR A 85 -9.09 0.37 4.30
C TYR A 85 -8.91 0.20 5.81
N ALA A 86 -9.66 -0.74 6.39
CA ALA A 86 -9.64 -0.98 7.82
C ALA A 86 -8.38 -1.74 8.21
N ASP A 87 -7.52 -1.10 9.00
CA ASP A 87 -6.34 -1.68 9.64
C ASP A 87 -6.07 -0.89 10.93
N ASP A 88 -6.44 -1.47 12.07
CA ASP A 88 -6.37 -0.80 13.38
C ASP A 88 -4.92 -0.50 13.78
N LEU A 89 -3.98 -1.39 13.44
CA LEU A 89 -2.57 -1.18 13.72
C LEU A 89 -2.04 -0.02 12.87
N ALA A 90 -2.42 0.08 11.60
CA ALA A 90 -2.07 1.23 10.78
C ALA A 90 -2.61 2.53 11.38
N ALA A 91 -3.86 2.53 11.85
CA ALA A 91 -4.47 3.70 12.49
C ALA A 91 -3.76 4.09 13.79
N GLN A 92 -3.35 3.12 14.61
CA GLN A 92 -2.57 3.36 15.82
C GLN A 92 -1.20 3.97 15.51
N LEU A 93 -0.45 3.38 14.57
CA LEU A 93 0.87 3.87 14.18
C LEU A 93 0.84 5.31 13.65
N VAL A 94 -0.21 5.66 12.89
CA VAL A 94 -0.41 7.04 12.44
C VAL A 94 -0.57 8.00 13.62
N LYS A 95 -1.37 7.64 14.63
CA LYS A 95 -1.56 8.47 15.85
C LYS A 95 -0.29 8.62 16.68
N GLU A 96 0.57 7.61 16.70
CA GLU A 96 1.83 7.59 17.46
C GLU A 96 3.00 8.27 16.72
N SER A 97 2.79 8.66 15.46
CA SER A 97 3.82 9.26 14.61
C SER A 97 3.43 10.67 14.17
N ASN A 98 4.35 11.36 13.49
CA ASN A 98 4.07 12.64 12.85
C ASN A 98 3.54 12.49 11.41
N LEU A 99 3.17 11.27 11.00
CA LEU A 99 2.70 10.99 9.64
C LEU A 99 1.26 11.50 9.45
N LEU A 100 1.04 12.34 8.44
CA LEU A 100 -0.27 12.89 8.13
C LEU A 100 -1.03 11.97 7.16
N PHE A 101 -2.29 11.69 7.46
CA PHE A 101 -3.20 10.97 6.57
C PHE A 101 -4.30 11.93 6.10
N ARG A 102 -4.43 12.09 4.77
CA ARG A 102 -5.46 12.92 4.17
C ARG A 102 -6.24 12.14 3.13
N LYS A 103 -7.51 11.86 3.45
CA LYS A 103 -8.45 11.36 2.46
C LYS A 103 -8.88 12.49 1.52
N ILE A 104 -8.93 12.20 0.23
CA ILE A 104 -9.48 13.09 -0.79
C ILE A 104 -10.58 12.37 -1.56
N GLU A 105 -11.53 13.15 -2.07
CA GLU A 105 -12.58 12.65 -2.94
C GLU A 105 -12.24 13.04 -4.38
N ILE A 106 -12.17 12.04 -5.26
CA ILE A 106 -11.95 12.22 -6.69
C ILE A 106 -13.03 11.41 -7.41
N PRO A 107 -13.77 12.02 -8.35
CA PRO A 107 -14.67 11.27 -9.22
C PRO A 107 -13.88 10.21 -9.98
N ARG A 108 -14.26 8.94 -9.82
CA ARG A 108 -13.56 7.83 -10.46
C ARG A 108 -14.52 6.99 -11.28
N GLU A 109 -14.09 6.71 -12.51
CA GLU A 109 -14.73 5.76 -13.41
C GLU A 109 -14.17 4.33 -13.26
N TYR A 110 -13.25 4.10 -12.30
CA TYR A 110 -12.63 2.80 -12.03
C TYR A 110 -12.18 2.65 -10.56
N GLY A 111 -12.16 1.42 -10.01
CA GLY A 111 -11.80 1.13 -8.61
C GLY A 111 -12.93 0.49 -7.80
N ARG A 112 -12.71 0.18 -6.51
CA ARG A 112 -13.74 -0.49 -5.66
C ARG A 112 -14.99 0.36 -5.46
N ASN A 113 -14.83 1.68 -5.51
CA ASN A 113 -15.92 2.65 -5.39
C ASN A 113 -16.21 3.40 -6.70
N SER A 114 -15.88 2.81 -7.85
CA SER A 114 -16.23 3.37 -9.15
C SER A 114 -17.74 3.60 -9.27
N GLY A 115 -18.16 4.82 -9.58
CA GLY A 115 -19.58 5.18 -9.77
C GLY A 115 -20.40 5.33 -8.48
N LYS A 116 -19.75 5.48 -7.31
CA LYS A 116 -20.39 5.92 -6.06
C LYS A 116 -20.08 7.38 -5.76
#